data_AF-A0A7S0L7A0-F1
#
_entry.id   AF-A0A7S0L7A0-F1
#
_cell.length_a   1.000
_cell.length_b   1.000
_cell.length_c   1.000
_cell.angle_alpha   90.00
_cell.angle_beta   90.00
_cell.angle_gamma   90.00
#
_symmetry.space_group_name_H-M   'P 1'
#
loop_
_entity.id
_entity.type
_entity.pdbx_description
1 polymer ?
#
loop_
_entity_poly.entity_id
_entity_poly.type
_entity_poly.pdbx_seq_one_letter_code
_entity_poly.pdbx_strand_id
1 'polypeptide(L)'
;MVDDSPVAPEAAAEAETETERGDAAEKDELAVSVLHKHGVCAKCAWRCTGKRRGNLYIDDAPNSSPPHGRLPSRSDAADDANAAIADTSTDDAPSTAVCPLCLDMLCGYFDDKRVRDLAEQVVGEGYELDSFCIAVTVPLVLSIRQRAAWLLLRDTAAERGLPPPCPYERVVELKE
;
A
#
# COMPACT_ATOMS: atom_id res chain seq x y z
N MET A 1 -58.85 17.89 -20.32
CA MET A 1 -57.57 17.83 -21.07
C MET A 1 -56.51 18.26 -20.09
N VAL A 2 -55.91 17.26 -19.44
CA VAL A 2 -54.81 17.42 -18.48
C VAL A 2 -53.59 16.88 -19.19
N ASP A 3 -52.65 17.76 -19.51
CA ASP A 3 -51.31 17.38 -19.94
C ASP A 3 -50.35 17.90 -18.86
N ASP A 4 -50.17 17.06 -17.84
CA ASP A 4 -49.16 17.19 -16.82
C ASP A 4 -48.00 16.28 -17.27
N SER A 5 -47.07 16.85 -18.03
CA SER A 5 -45.85 16.17 -18.46
C SER A 5 -44.77 16.36 -17.38
N PRO A 6 -44.33 15.30 -16.68
CA PRO A 6 -43.27 15.41 -15.69
C PRO A 6 -41.92 15.59 -16.41
N VAL A 7 -41.24 16.71 -16.12
CA VAL A 7 -39.85 16.94 -16.50
C VAL A 7 -38.95 15.94 -15.77
N ALA A 8 -38.11 15.24 -16.55
CA ALA A 8 -37.33 14.07 -16.15
C ALA A 8 -36.28 14.33 -15.03
N PRO A 9 -36.03 13.35 -14.13
CA PRO A 9 -35.02 13.42 -13.07
C PRO A 9 -33.59 12.99 -13.49
N GLU A 10 -33.34 12.66 -14.76
CA GLU A 10 -32.07 12.02 -15.19
C GLU A 10 -30.83 12.94 -15.11
N ALA A 11 -30.98 14.25 -15.31
CA ALA A 11 -29.83 15.16 -15.35
C ALA A 11 -29.18 15.44 -13.98
N ALA A 12 -29.90 15.20 -12.86
CA ALA A 12 -29.36 15.42 -11.52
C ALA A 12 -28.45 14.27 -11.06
N ALA A 13 -28.77 13.03 -11.44
CA ALA A 13 -27.99 11.85 -11.06
C ALA A 13 -26.62 11.80 -11.75
N GLU A 14 -26.51 12.26 -12.99
CA GLU A 14 -25.23 12.27 -13.73
C GLU A 14 -24.25 13.32 -13.16
N ALA A 15 -24.74 14.51 -12.78
CA ALA A 15 -23.91 15.57 -12.20
C ALA A 15 -23.38 15.25 -10.78
N GLU A 16 -24.17 14.52 -9.98
CA GLU A 16 -23.75 14.02 -8.66
C GLU A 16 -22.63 12.98 -8.81
N THR A 17 -22.71 12.08 -9.79
CA THR A 17 -21.67 11.05 -10.01
C THR A 17 -20.34 11.61 -10.52
N GLU A 18 -20.33 12.70 -11.29
CA GLU A 18 -19.08 13.33 -11.73
C GLU A 18 -18.40 14.12 -10.62
N THR A 19 -19.18 14.80 -9.78
CA THR A 19 -18.66 15.56 -8.63
C THR A 19 -18.08 14.63 -7.56
N GLU A 20 -18.79 13.55 -7.22
CA GLU A 20 -18.29 12.53 -6.29
C GLU A 20 -17.02 11.82 -6.80
N ARG A 21 -16.90 11.66 -8.13
CA ARG A 21 -15.72 11.07 -8.77
C ARG A 21 -14.52 12.01 -8.76
N GLY A 22 -14.73 13.32 -8.93
CA GLY A 22 -13.70 14.35 -8.78
C GLY A 22 -13.13 14.38 -7.36
N ASP A 23 -14.01 14.44 -6.36
CA ASP A 23 -13.64 14.43 -4.95
C ASP A 23 -12.89 13.16 -4.54
N ALA A 24 -13.23 12.00 -5.11
CA ALA A 24 -12.54 10.75 -4.85
C ALA A 24 -11.12 10.74 -5.42
N ALA A 25 -10.93 11.27 -6.64
CA ALA A 25 -9.62 11.34 -7.27
C ALA A 25 -8.68 12.31 -6.52
N GLU A 26 -9.20 13.45 -6.07
CA GLU A 26 -8.43 14.42 -5.27
C GLU A 26 -7.96 13.83 -3.93
N LYS A 27 -8.84 13.08 -3.24
CA LYS A 27 -8.50 12.40 -1.98
C LYS A 27 -7.42 11.33 -2.18
N ASP A 28 -7.53 10.56 -3.27
CA ASP A 28 -6.55 9.54 -3.62
C ASP A 28 -5.18 10.16 -3.92
N GLU A 29 -5.15 11.23 -4.71
CA GLU A 29 -3.93 11.95 -5.05
C GLU A 29 -3.26 12.56 -3.81
N LEU A 30 -4.06 13.20 -2.95
CA LEU A 30 -3.59 13.69 -1.65
C LEU A 30 -2.96 12.57 -0.83
N ALA A 31 -3.66 11.44 -0.70
CA ALA A 31 -3.21 10.33 0.12
C ALA A 31 -1.88 9.74 -0.39
N VAL A 32 -1.80 9.50 -1.70
CA VAL A 32 -0.59 8.99 -2.35
C VAL A 32 0.58 9.96 -2.18
N SER A 33 0.35 11.25 -2.41
CA SER A 33 1.38 12.29 -2.26
C SER A 33 1.92 12.39 -0.84
N VAL A 34 1.04 12.44 0.17
CA VAL A 34 1.41 12.49 1.58
C VAL A 34 2.21 11.26 1.97
N LEU A 35 1.73 10.06 1.63
CA LEU A 35 2.40 8.82 2.00
C LEU A 35 3.76 8.66 1.32
N HIS A 36 3.88 9.01 0.04
CA HIS A 36 5.16 9.00 -0.68
C HIS A 36 6.18 9.95 -0.05
N LYS A 37 5.75 11.15 0.39
CA LYS A 37 6.63 12.08 1.12
C LYS A 37 7.20 11.48 2.42
N HIS A 38 6.49 10.53 3.01
CA HIS A 38 6.93 9.78 4.20
C HIS A 38 7.62 8.44 3.87
N GLY A 39 7.99 8.19 2.60
CA GLY A 39 8.72 6.99 2.20
C GLY A 39 7.88 5.71 2.11
N VAL A 40 6.55 5.83 2.12
CA VAL A 40 5.65 4.68 1.96
C VAL A 40 5.66 4.23 0.50
N CYS A 41 5.72 2.92 0.25
CA CYS A 41 5.70 2.40 -1.12
C CYS A 41 4.31 2.57 -1.79
N ALA A 42 4.29 2.59 -3.12
CA ALA A 42 3.05 2.83 -3.88
C ALA A 42 1.96 1.80 -3.56
N LYS A 43 2.32 0.51 -3.42
CA LYS A 43 1.37 -0.55 -3.05
C LYS A 43 0.70 -0.23 -1.69
N CYS A 44 1.47 0.24 -0.72
CA CYS A 44 0.92 0.66 0.57
C CYS A 44 0.06 1.92 0.48
N ALA A 45 0.42 2.87 -0.38
CA ALA A 45 -0.39 4.06 -0.61
C ALA A 45 -1.78 3.70 -1.17
N TRP A 46 -1.86 2.79 -2.15
CA TRP A 46 -3.13 2.29 -2.69
C TRP A 46 -3.97 1.51 -1.67
N ARG A 47 -3.33 0.81 -0.72
CA ARG A 47 -4.06 0.14 0.38
C ARG A 47 -4.76 1.15 1.28
N CYS A 48 -4.09 2.26 1.58
CA CYS A 48 -4.62 3.32 2.44
C CYS A 48 -5.78 4.11 1.81
N THR A 49 -5.95 4.05 0.48
CA THR A 49 -7.12 4.60 -0.22
C THR A 49 -8.27 3.60 -0.37
N GLY A 50 -8.07 2.36 0.10
CA GLY A 50 -9.10 1.31 0.06
C GLY A 50 -9.28 0.67 -1.32
N LYS A 51 -8.32 0.84 -2.24
CA LYS A 51 -8.40 0.22 -3.57
C LYS A 51 -7.97 -1.24 -3.53
N ARG A 52 -8.89 -2.14 -3.91
CA ARG A 52 -8.70 -3.60 -3.92
C ARG A 52 -8.42 -4.18 -5.31
N ARG A 53 -8.18 -3.34 -6.32
CA ARG A 53 -7.97 -3.83 -7.69
C ARG A 53 -6.61 -4.53 -7.75
N GLY A 54 -6.62 -5.85 -7.95
CA GLY A 54 -5.41 -6.69 -7.93
C GLY A 54 -4.30 -6.23 -8.88
N ASN A 55 -4.64 -5.64 -10.03
CA ASN A 55 -3.66 -5.10 -10.97
C ASN A 55 -2.77 -3.99 -10.38
N LEU A 56 -3.28 -3.20 -9.42
CA LEU A 56 -2.49 -2.17 -8.72
C LEU A 56 -1.35 -2.74 -7.87
N TYR A 57 -1.38 -4.05 -7.60
CA TYR A 57 -0.43 -4.75 -6.72
C TYR A 57 0.52 -5.68 -7.46
N ILE A 58 0.20 -6.01 -8.71
CA ILE A 58 0.95 -6.95 -9.57
C ILE A 58 2.03 -6.21 -10.37
N ASP A 59 1.79 -4.96 -10.78
CA ASP A 59 2.73 -4.25 -11.64
C ASP A 59 3.96 -3.75 -10.85
N ASP A 60 5.13 -4.30 -11.17
CA ASP A 60 6.45 -3.77 -10.77
C ASP A 60 6.81 -2.54 -11.60
N ALA A 61 5.96 -1.51 -11.60
CA ALA A 61 6.30 -0.28 -12.28
C ALA A 61 7.63 0.24 -11.69
N PRO A 62 8.67 0.48 -12.53
CA PRO A 62 10.04 0.78 -12.06
C PRO A 62 10.16 2.10 -11.28
N ASN A 63 9.09 2.90 -11.25
CA ASN A 63 8.98 4.17 -10.51
C ASN A 63 8.07 4.09 -9.27
N SER A 64 7.60 2.90 -8.88
CA SER A 64 6.66 2.70 -7.75
C SER A 64 7.34 2.48 -6.39
N SER A 65 8.67 2.51 -6.38
CA SER A 65 9.52 2.18 -5.24
C SER A 65 10.78 3.05 -5.26
N PRO A 66 11.22 3.62 -4.12
CA PRO A 66 12.62 4.00 -3.98
C PRO A 66 13.50 2.76 -4.21
N PRO A 67 14.72 2.90 -4.74
CA PRO A 67 15.60 1.75 -4.99
C PRO A 67 15.79 0.97 -3.68
N HIS A 68 15.40 -0.31 -3.68
CA HIS A 68 15.32 -1.09 -2.44
C HIS A 68 16.66 -1.69 -2.04
N GLY A 69 17.00 -1.53 -0.77
CA GLY A 69 18.02 -2.32 -0.09
C GLY A 69 17.34 -3.60 0.42
N ARG A 70 17.93 -4.75 0.12
CA ARG A 70 17.43 -6.05 0.58
C ARG A 70 17.49 -6.09 2.12
N LEU A 71 16.38 -6.35 2.80
CA LEU A 71 16.42 -6.72 4.22
C LEU A 71 17.37 -7.93 4.34
N PRO A 72 18.45 -7.85 5.15
CA PRO A 72 19.36 -8.97 5.33
C PRO A 72 18.57 -10.15 5.86
N SER A 73 18.66 -11.27 5.15
CA SER A 73 18.05 -12.52 5.57
C SER A 73 18.78 -12.98 6.84
N ARG A 74 18.07 -13.49 7.87
CA ARG A 74 18.69 -13.96 9.13
C ARG A 74 19.72 -15.08 8.94
N SER A 75 19.85 -15.62 7.73
CA SER A 75 20.92 -16.55 7.33
C SER A 75 22.29 -15.90 7.17
N ASP A 76 22.36 -14.56 7.07
CA ASP A 76 23.60 -13.85 6.71
C ASP A 76 24.24 -13.10 7.89
N ALA A 77 23.68 -13.24 9.10
CA ALA A 77 24.20 -12.60 10.30
C ALA A 77 25.22 -13.50 11.02
N ALA A 78 26.43 -13.56 10.48
CA ALA A 78 27.62 -13.88 11.25
C ALA A 78 28.36 -12.56 11.56
N ASP A 79 28.57 -12.32 12.85
CA ASP A 79 29.55 -11.45 13.51
C ASP A 79 29.96 -10.14 12.81
N ASP A 80 29.55 -8.99 13.34
CA ASP A 80 30.40 -8.22 14.26
C ASP A 80 29.67 -6.97 14.80
N ALA A 81 30.04 -6.59 16.01
CA ALA A 81 29.46 -5.46 16.73
C ALA A 81 30.08 -4.12 16.31
N ASN A 82 29.27 -3.05 16.46
CA ASN A 82 29.69 -1.67 16.74
C ASN A 82 30.25 -0.80 15.59
N ALA A 83 29.42 0.11 15.06
CA ALA A 83 29.90 1.40 14.54
C ALA A 83 28.79 2.48 14.53
N ALA A 84 28.95 3.40 15.49
CA ALA A 84 28.63 4.83 15.52
C ALA A 84 27.57 5.43 14.57
N ILE A 85 26.62 6.13 15.19
CA ILE A 85 25.78 7.18 14.61
C ILE A 85 26.69 8.32 14.16
N ALA A 86 26.72 8.61 12.86
CA ALA A 86 27.27 9.84 12.31
C ALA A 86 26.20 10.50 11.44
N ASP A 87 25.77 11.67 11.89
CA ASP A 87 24.91 12.61 11.18
C ASP A 87 25.80 13.44 10.22
N THR A 88 25.55 13.34 8.92
CA THR A 88 26.10 14.25 7.92
C THR A 88 25.06 14.48 6.83
N SER A 89 24.40 15.63 6.90
CA SER A 89 23.64 16.24 5.83
C SER A 89 24.58 16.63 4.68
N THR A 90 24.47 15.92 3.55
CA THR A 90 24.87 16.34 2.20
C THR A 90 23.84 15.81 1.20
N ASP A 91 23.48 16.64 0.22
CA ASP A 91 22.67 16.29 -0.96
C ASP A 91 23.22 15.02 -1.63
N ASP A 92 22.58 13.87 -1.45
CA ASP A 92 23.09 12.60 -1.99
C ASP A 92 21.98 11.57 -2.27
N ALA A 93 22.28 10.72 -3.26
CA ALA A 93 21.53 9.60 -3.84
C ALA A 93 20.46 8.91 -2.95
N PRO A 94 19.37 8.38 -3.53
CA PRO A 94 18.24 7.85 -2.78
C PRO A 94 18.69 6.77 -1.80
N SER A 95 18.66 7.11 -0.51
CA SER A 95 18.79 6.13 0.56
C SER A 95 17.79 5.02 0.28
N THR A 96 18.27 3.80 0.27
CA THR A 96 17.52 2.56 0.06
C THR A 96 16.49 2.37 1.18
N ALA A 97 15.38 3.09 1.09
CA ALA A 97 14.46 3.27 2.20
C ALA A 97 13.43 2.14 2.27
N VAL A 98 13.52 1.33 3.32
CA VAL A 98 12.51 0.33 3.67
C VAL A 98 11.18 1.03 3.91
N CYS A 99 10.10 0.55 3.28
CA CYS A 99 8.76 1.11 3.46
C CYS A 99 8.38 1.08 4.95
N PRO A 100 8.12 2.24 5.59
CA PRO A 100 7.80 2.29 7.01
C PRO A 100 6.42 1.72 7.33
N LEU A 101 5.58 1.42 6.32
CA LEU A 101 4.27 0.83 6.50
C LEU A 101 4.29 -0.70 6.49
N CYS A 102 4.88 -1.31 5.46
CA CYS A 102 4.89 -2.76 5.29
C CYS A 102 6.22 -3.43 5.61
N LEU A 103 7.27 -2.66 5.92
CA LEU A 103 8.63 -3.18 6.11
C LEU A 103 9.07 -4.03 4.92
N ASP A 104 8.83 -3.51 3.71
CA ASP A 104 9.06 -4.12 2.40
C ASP A 104 8.38 -5.46 2.13
N MET A 105 7.38 -5.85 2.91
CA MET A 105 6.66 -7.10 2.62
C MET A 105 6.03 -7.12 1.22
N LEU A 106 5.51 -5.99 0.73
CA LEU A 106 4.88 -5.90 -0.60
C LEU A 106 5.85 -5.64 -1.76
N CYS A 107 7.07 -5.20 -1.48
CA CYS A 107 8.02 -4.73 -2.49
C CYS A 107 9.28 -5.60 -2.61
N GLY A 108 9.64 -6.37 -1.58
CA GLY A 108 10.85 -7.20 -1.62
C GLY A 108 10.76 -8.54 -0.89
N TYR A 109 9.74 -8.79 -0.07
CA TYR A 109 9.58 -10.09 0.60
C TYR A 109 8.83 -11.12 -0.25
N PHE A 110 7.78 -10.71 -0.97
CA PHE A 110 7.02 -11.59 -1.86
C PHE A 110 7.35 -11.35 -3.34
N ASP A 111 8.64 -11.22 -3.66
CA ASP A 111 9.06 -11.16 -5.06
C ASP A 111 8.89 -12.52 -5.76
N ASP A 112 8.78 -12.51 -7.08
CA ASP A 112 8.59 -13.73 -7.88
C ASP A 112 9.67 -14.79 -7.63
N LYS A 113 10.89 -14.35 -7.27
CA LYS A 113 11.99 -15.25 -6.94
C LYS A 113 11.69 -16.01 -5.65
N ARG A 114 11.39 -15.32 -4.56
CA ARG A 114 11.09 -15.97 -3.26
C ARG A 114 9.84 -16.83 -3.32
N VAL A 115 8.83 -16.42 -4.07
CA VAL A 115 7.63 -17.24 -4.28
C VAL A 115 7.98 -18.53 -5.02
N ARG A 116 8.84 -18.48 -6.04
CA ARG A 116 9.36 -19.68 -6.72
C ARG A 116 10.20 -20.56 -5.80
N ASP A 117 11.13 -19.97 -5.06
CA ASP A 117 11.98 -20.70 -4.10
C ASP A 117 11.11 -21.43 -3.06
N LEU A 118 10.03 -20.80 -2.57
CA LEU A 118 9.07 -21.43 -1.65
C LEU A 118 8.27 -22.55 -2.32
N ALA A 119 7.83 -22.35 -3.57
CA ALA A 119 7.11 -23.37 -4.32
C ALA A 119 7.98 -24.61 -4.57
N GLU A 120 9.26 -24.41 -4.93
CA GLU A 120 10.22 -25.50 -5.11
C GLU A 120 10.45 -26.29 -3.82
N GLN A 121 10.52 -25.61 -2.66
CA GLN A 121 10.59 -26.28 -1.35
C GLN A 121 9.37 -27.15 -1.10
N VAL A 122 8.15 -26.64 -1.33
CA VAL A 122 6.91 -27.41 -1.13
C VAL A 122 6.85 -28.63 -2.05
N VAL A 123 7.25 -28.50 -3.31
CA VAL A 123 7.33 -29.62 -4.26
C VAL A 123 8.38 -30.64 -3.82
N GLY A 124 9.51 -30.18 -3.28
CA GLY A 124 10.59 -31.03 -2.79
C GLY A 124 10.22 -31.95 -1.62
N GLU A 125 9.18 -31.61 -0.86
CA GLU A 125 8.68 -32.42 0.25
C GLU A 125 7.86 -33.65 -0.22
N GLY A 126 7.49 -33.74 -1.50
CA GLY A 126 6.87 -34.93 -2.07
C GLY A 126 5.41 -35.17 -1.67
N TYR A 127 4.68 -34.11 -1.30
CA TYR A 127 3.24 -34.20 -1.06
C TYR A 127 2.46 -34.43 -2.36
N GLU A 128 1.44 -35.30 -2.33
CA GLU A 128 0.41 -35.38 -3.37
C GLU A 128 -0.73 -34.42 -3.00
N LEU A 129 -0.75 -33.24 -3.63
CA LEU A 129 -1.72 -32.18 -3.33
C LEU A 129 -2.60 -31.87 -4.55
N ASP A 130 -3.92 -32.05 -4.42
CA ASP A 130 -4.89 -31.56 -5.41
C ASP A 130 -5.21 -30.07 -5.23
N SER A 131 -4.99 -29.55 -4.02
CA SER A 131 -5.18 -28.15 -3.65
C SER A 131 -4.31 -27.81 -2.44
N PHE A 132 -4.04 -26.52 -2.23
CA PHE A 132 -3.27 -26.04 -1.10
C PHE A 132 -3.87 -24.75 -0.54
N CYS A 133 -3.55 -24.47 0.72
CA CYS A 133 -3.87 -23.21 1.39
C CYS A 133 -2.57 -22.53 1.82
N ILE A 134 -2.44 -21.23 1.57
CA ILE A 134 -1.34 -20.43 2.08
C ILE A 134 -1.78 -19.74 3.37
N ALA A 135 -1.04 -19.97 4.45
CA ALA A 135 -1.20 -19.23 5.70
C ALA A 135 -0.02 -18.27 5.88
N VAL A 136 -0.27 -16.97 5.82
CA VAL A 136 0.75 -15.94 6.06
C VAL A 136 0.53 -15.32 7.44
N THR A 137 1.58 -15.31 8.26
CA THR A 137 1.58 -14.57 9.53
C THR A 137 2.33 -13.26 9.35
N VAL A 138 1.68 -12.15 9.66
CA VAL A 138 2.27 -10.81 9.62
C VAL A 138 2.51 -10.27 11.03
N PRO A 139 3.62 -9.58 11.31
CA PRO A 139 3.87 -8.97 12.61
C PRO A 139 2.77 -8.00 13.04
N LEU A 140 2.27 -8.11 14.28
CA LEU A 140 1.21 -7.24 14.83
C LEU A 140 1.57 -5.74 14.76
N VAL A 141 2.87 -5.41 14.85
CA VAL A 141 3.37 -4.04 14.72
C VAL A 141 2.96 -3.36 13.40
N LEU A 142 2.65 -4.14 12.36
CA LEU A 142 2.21 -3.61 11.07
C LEU A 142 0.78 -3.05 11.14
N SER A 143 -0.08 -3.60 12.00
CA SER A 143 -1.42 -3.04 12.26
C SER A 143 -1.32 -1.67 12.94
N ILE A 144 -0.34 -1.48 13.83
CA ILE A 144 -0.08 -0.19 14.47
C ILE A 144 0.37 0.84 13.43
N ARG A 145 1.29 0.46 12.53
CA ARG A 145 1.77 1.32 11.44
C ARG A 145 0.64 1.69 10.47
N GLN A 146 -0.21 0.72 10.11
CA GLN A 146 -1.41 0.97 9.29
C GLN A 146 -2.35 2.00 9.93
N ARG A 147 -2.63 1.85 11.22
CA ARG A 147 -3.47 2.80 11.95
C ARG A 147 -2.83 4.19 12.00
N ALA A 148 -1.53 4.28 12.24
CA ALA A 148 -0.80 5.55 12.26
C ALA A 148 -0.85 6.26 10.90
N ALA A 149 -0.63 5.53 9.80
CA ALA A 149 -0.75 6.08 8.45
C ALA A 149 -2.17 6.57 8.14
N TRP A 150 -3.20 5.83 8.56
CA TRP A 150 -4.59 6.27 8.40
C TRP A 150 -4.90 7.54 9.21
N LEU A 151 -4.41 7.64 10.46
CA LEU A 151 -4.57 8.84 11.28
C LEU A 151 -3.88 10.06 10.64
N LEU A 152 -2.66 9.87 10.12
CA LEU A 152 -1.95 10.91 9.38
C LEU A 152 -2.79 11.41 8.20
N LEU A 153 -3.31 10.50 7.36
CA LEU A 153 -4.15 10.86 6.22
C LEU A 153 -5.44 11.58 6.63
N ARG A 154 -6.09 11.12 7.70
CA ARG A 154 -7.29 11.76 8.23
C ARG A 154 -7.00 13.20 8.67
N ASP A 155 -5.92 13.39 9.41
CA ASP A 155 -5.57 14.70 9.98
C ASP A 155 -5.14 15.65 8.85
N THR A 156 -4.33 15.19 7.89
CA THR A 156 -3.94 16.00 6.71
C THR A 156 -5.13 16.32 5.80
N ALA A 157 -6.09 15.41 5.63
CA ALA A 157 -7.30 15.70 4.87
C ALA A 157 -8.15 16.77 5.59
N ALA A 158 -8.30 16.67 6.91
CA ALA A 158 -9.05 17.62 7.72
C ALA A 158 -8.45 19.04 7.65
N GLU A 159 -7.10 19.17 7.66
CA GLU A 159 -6.41 20.45 7.46
C GLU A 159 -6.73 21.10 6.10
N ARG A 160 -7.09 20.30 5.10
CA ARG A 160 -7.50 20.74 3.76
C ARG A 160 -9.01 20.87 3.58
N GLY A 161 -9.79 20.67 4.65
CA GLY A 161 -11.26 20.66 4.58
C GLY A 161 -11.84 19.46 3.85
N LEU A 162 -11.05 18.39 3.65
CA LEU A 162 -11.46 17.17 2.98
C LEU A 162 -11.76 16.06 4.01
N PRO A 163 -12.72 15.17 3.73
CA PRO A 163 -12.88 13.95 4.53
C PRO A 163 -11.69 12.99 4.29
N PRO A 164 -11.46 12.01 5.19
CA PRO A 164 -10.41 11.02 4.99
C PRO A 164 -10.60 10.25 3.67
N PRO A 165 -9.52 9.73 3.05
CA PRO A 165 -9.60 9.03 1.76
C PRO A 165 -10.54 7.84 1.78
N CYS A 166 -10.53 7.08 2.89
CA CYS A 166 -11.52 6.07 3.16
C CYS A 166 -11.73 5.87 4.67
N PRO A 167 -12.86 5.27 5.10
CA PRO A 167 -13.03 4.73 6.45
C PRO A 167 -11.91 3.74 6.78
N TYR A 168 -11.52 3.64 8.05
CA TYR A 168 -10.43 2.76 8.47
C TYR A 168 -10.70 1.29 8.10
N GLU A 169 -11.96 0.88 8.17
CA GLU A 169 -12.45 -0.48 7.86
C GLU A 169 -12.30 -0.82 6.38
N ARG A 170 -12.15 0.19 5.51
CA ARG A 170 -11.95 0.01 4.07
C ARG A 170 -10.48 -0.01 3.68
N VAL A 171 -9.57 0.36 4.57
CA VAL A 171 -8.12 0.19 4.34
C VAL A 171 -7.83 -1.29 4.10
N VAL A 172 -7.19 -1.59 2.98
CA VAL A 172 -6.90 -2.98 2.59
C VAL A 172 -5.87 -3.56 3.55
N GLU A 173 -6.16 -4.73 4.13
CA GLU A 173 -5.22 -5.42 5.02
C GLU A 173 -3.98 -5.86 4.26
N LEU A 174 -2.86 -6.07 4.96
CA LEU A 174 -1.59 -6.38 4.30
C LEU A 174 -1.52 -7.81 3.77
N LYS A 175 -2.37 -8.69 4.31
CA LYS A 175 -2.49 -10.11 3.93
C LYS A 175 -3.58 -10.37 2.90
N GLU A 176 -4.36 -9.34 2.55
CA GLU A 176 -5.41 -9.40 1.54
C GLU A 176 -4.84 -9.07 0.17
#